data_AF-A0A1I3YRI7-F1
#
_entry.id   AF-A0A1I3YRI7-F1
#
_cell.length_a   1.000
_cell.length_b   1.000
_cell.length_c   1.000
_cell.angle_alpha   90.00
_cell.angle_beta   90.00
_cell.angle_gamma   90.00
#
_symmetry.space_group_name_H-M   'P 1'
#
loop_
_entity.id
_entity.type
_entity.pdbx_description
1 polymer ?
#
loop_
_entity_poly.entity_id
_entity_poly.type
_entity_poly.pdbx_seq_one_letter_code
_entity_poly.pdbx_strand_id
1 'polypeptide(L)'
;MTSSRRLALRIALVCLLAGSLLLQGLLPALAEVVGGGYAETERLVVPYALTAIAAVAGLQVCLVAGWWLLGRERRGELVAPRSLRGVDAATAGLVAATLLAAAPPAHLLVVVGVGGPGVVLALVACVAGGAGLVRVLRSLRADLRAAVDRAVVDDPARTDVPRAMRSRHGRR
;
A
#
# COMPACT_ATOMS: atom_id res chain seq x y z
N MET A 1 14.65 15.86 8.07
CA MET A 1 13.25 16.28 7.82
C MET A 1 12.78 17.19 8.96
N THR A 2 12.08 18.29 8.68
CA THR A 2 11.57 19.18 9.75
C THR A 2 10.41 18.53 10.49
N SER A 3 10.20 18.89 11.76
CA SER A 3 9.10 18.38 12.59
C SER A 3 7.73 18.59 11.94
N SER A 4 7.52 19.74 11.29
CA SER A 4 6.27 20.08 10.60
C SER A 4 5.94 19.14 9.43
N ARG A 5 6.93 18.74 8.63
CA ARG A 5 6.72 17.81 7.50
C ARG A 5 6.31 16.41 7.98
N ARG A 6 6.93 15.93 9.06
CA ARG A 6 6.55 14.65 9.68
C ARG A 6 5.13 14.67 10.21
N LEU A 7 4.75 15.77 10.88
CA LEU A 7 3.42 15.92 11.44
C LEU A 7 2.37 15.91 10.32
N ALA A 8 2.60 16.66 9.24
CA ALA A 8 1.72 16.68 8.07
C ALA A 8 1.51 15.28 7.48
N LEU A 9 2.59 14.50 7.31
CA LEU A 9 2.49 13.12 6.81
C LEU A 9 1.68 12.20 7.73
N ARG A 10 1.84 12.35 9.05
CA ARG A 10 1.05 11.56 10.01
C ARG A 10 -0.42 11.91 9.97
N ILE A 11 -0.74 13.20 9.93
CA ILE A 11 -2.12 13.68 9.82
C ILE A 11 -2.72 13.12 8.52
N ALA A 12 -2.01 13.25 7.40
CA ALA A 12 -2.46 12.70 6.12
C ALA A 12 -2.72 11.19 6.19
N LEU A 13 -1.81 10.40 6.78
CA LEU A 13 -2.00 8.96 6.94
C LEU A 13 -3.20 8.61 7.81
N VAL A 14 -3.41 9.33 8.93
CA VAL A 14 -4.58 9.14 9.81
C VAL A 14 -5.87 9.50 9.09
N CYS A 15 -5.91 10.63 8.40
CA CYS A 15 -7.07 11.06 7.62
C CYS A 15 -7.39 10.05 6.51
N LEU A 16 -6.39 9.57 5.78
CA LEU A 16 -6.55 8.56 4.73
C LEU A 16 -7.05 7.24 5.31
N LEU A 17 -6.51 6.79 6.45
CA LEU A 17 -6.95 5.56 7.10
C LEU A 17 -8.39 5.67 7.60
N ALA A 18 -8.73 6.76 8.30
CA ALA A 18 -10.08 7.03 8.77
C ALA A 18 -11.09 7.15 7.62
N GLY A 19 -10.72 7.89 6.56
CA GLY A 19 -11.53 7.99 5.35
C GLY A 19 -11.73 6.64 4.66
N SER A 20 -10.70 5.79 4.62
CA SER A 20 -10.81 4.44 4.05
C SER A 20 -11.75 3.54 4.85
N LEU A 21 -11.73 3.64 6.19
CA LEU A 21 -12.64 2.88 7.06
C LEU A 21 -14.08 3.34 6.91
N LEU A 22 -14.29 4.66 6.83
CA LEU A 22 -15.61 5.22 6.53
C LEU A 22 -16.12 4.73 5.17
N LEU A 23 -15.28 4.80 4.13
CA LEU A 23 -15.62 4.30 2.81
C LEU A 23 -15.98 2.81 2.86
N GLN A 24 -15.20 2.00 3.57
CA GLN A 24 -15.45 0.56 3.71
C GLN A 24 -16.83 0.25 4.32
N GLY A 25 -17.29 1.05 5.27
CA GLY A 25 -18.65 0.93 5.84
C GLY A 25 -19.76 1.41 4.90
N LEU A 26 -19.46 2.37 4.03
CA LEU A 26 -20.40 2.93 3.04
C LEU A 26 -20.50 2.10 1.76
N LEU A 27 -19.53 1.23 1.47
CA LEU A 27 -19.46 0.47 0.22
C LEU A 27 -20.71 -0.38 -0.08
N PRO A 28 -21.35 -1.08 0.89
CA PRO A 28 -22.59 -1.80 0.60
C PRO A 28 -23.71 -0.88 0.11
N ALA A 29 -23.89 0.28 0.74
CA ALA A 29 -24.90 1.26 0.33
C ALA A 29 -24.57 1.87 -1.03
N LEU A 30 -23.29 2.17 -1.29
CA LEU A 30 -22.86 2.67 -2.60
C LEU A 30 -23.08 1.63 -3.71
N ALA A 31 -22.82 0.35 -3.43
CA ALA A 31 -23.06 -0.73 -4.39
C ALA A 31 -24.55 -0.86 -4.71
N GLU A 32 -25.42 -0.73 -3.71
CA GLU A 32 -26.88 -0.74 -3.89
C GLU A 32 -27.34 0.44 -4.77
N VAL A 33 -26.86 1.65 -4.48
CA VAL A 33 -27.20 2.86 -5.25
C VAL A 33 -26.76 2.75 -6.71
N VAL A 34 -25.61 2.13 -6.97
CA VAL A 34 -25.03 2.02 -8.31
C VAL A 34 -25.61 0.84 -9.10
N GLY A 35 -25.89 -0.29 -8.44
CA GLY A 35 -26.19 -1.56 -9.11
C GLY A 35 -27.55 -2.20 -8.76
N GLY A 36 -28.22 -1.76 -7.69
CA GLY A 36 -29.49 -2.35 -7.24
C GLY A 36 -30.71 -1.98 -8.11
N GLY A 37 -30.63 -0.88 -8.85
CA GLY A 37 -31.72 -0.40 -9.71
C GLY A 37 -31.87 -1.13 -11.06
N TYR A 38 -30.98 -2.07 -11.39
CA TYR A 38 -30.96 -2.74 -12.70
C TYR A 38 -30.96 -4.26 -12.52
N ALA A 39 -31.86 -4.96 -13.23
CA ALA A 39 -32.03 -6.42 -13.12
C ALA A 39 -30.75 -7.19 -13.51
N GLU A 40 -29.94 -6.60 -14.40
CA GLU A 40 -28.68 -7.16 -14.88
C GLU A 40 -27.58 -7.14 -13.81
N THR A 41 -27.61 -6.17 -12.88
CA THR A 41 -26.57 -5.97 -11.87
C THR A 41 -27.01 -6.24 -10.43
N GLU A 42 -28.30 -6.48 -10.19
CA GLU A 42 -28.85 -6.77 -8.85
C GLU A 42 -28.09 -7.90 -8.14
N ARG A 43 -27.85 -9.02 -8.85
CA ARG A 43 -27.08 -10.17 -8.31
C ARG A 43 -25.58 -9.87 -8.13
N LEU A 44 -25.07 -8.79 -8.72
CA LEU A 44 -23.66 -8.39 -8.66
C LEU A 44 -23.38 -7.41 -7.51
N VAL A 45 -24.41 -6.83 -6.88
CA VAL A 45 -24.24 -5.84 -5.81
C VAL A 45 -23.38 -6.38 -4.67
N VAL A 46 -23.74 -7.52 -4.11
CA VAL A 46 -23.00 -8.14 -2.98
C VAL A 46 -21.57 -8.52 -3.36
N PRO A 47 -21.29 -9.29 -4.43
CA PRO A 47 -19.92 -9.64 -4.77
C PRO A 47 -19.06 -8.42 -5.13
N TYR A 48 -19.63 -7.38 -5.75
CA TYR A 48 -18.89 -6.16 -6.05
C TYR A 48 -18.59 -5.33 -4.79
N ALA A 49 -19.55 -5.23 -3.86
CA ALA A 49 -19.31 -4.60 -2.56
C ALA A 49 -18.18 -5.30 -1.79
N LEU A 50 -18.19 -6.63 -1.75
CA LEU A 50 -17.13 -7.41 -1.11
C LEU A 50 -15.77 -7.21 -1.80
N THR A 51 -15.75 -7.19 -3.14
CA THR A 51 -14.54 -6.94 -3.92
C THR A 51 -13.97 -5.54 -3.65
N ALA A 52 -14.84 -4.53 -3.57
CA ALA A 52 -14.44 -3.16 -3.25
C ALA A 52 -13.91 -3.06 -1.79
N ILE A 53 -14.54 -3.75 -0.84
CA ILE A 53 -14.06 -3.81 0.55
C ILE A 53 -12.66 -4.44 0.62
N ALA A 54 -12.45 -5.54 -0.10
CA ALA A 54 -11.15 -6.20 -0.18
C ALA A 54 -10.09 -5.30 -0.85
N ALA A 55 -10.48 -4.51 -1.86
CA ALA A 55 -9.59 -3.52 -2.47
C ALA A 55 -9.16 -2.44 -1.46
N VAL A 56 -10.11 -1.91 -0.67
CA VAL A 56 -9.84 -0.94 0.39
C VAL A 56 -8.93 -1.53 1.47
N ALA A 57 -9.13 -2.80 1.85
CA ALA A 57 -8.23 -3.49 2.79
C ALA A 57 -6.78 -3.56 2.25
N GLY A 58 -6.60 -3.82 0.95
CA GLY A 58 -5.27 -3.76 0.32
C GLY A 58 -4.62 -2.38 0.40
N LEU A 59 -5.41 -1.31 0.21
CA LEU A 59 -4.95 0.07 0.38
C LEU A 59 -4.56 0.35 1.85
N GLN A 60 -5.34 -0.13 2.81
CA GLN A 60 -5.03 0.01 4.23
C GLN A 60 -3.71 -0.65 4.61
N VAL A 61 -3.39 -1.83 4.04
CA VAL A 61 -2.07 -2.45 4.21
C VAL A 61 -0.95 -1.50 3.74
N CYS A 62 -1.14 -0.83 2.60
CA CYS A 62 -0.20 0.17 2.09
C CYS A 62 -0.04 1.37 3.05
N LEU A 63 -1.14 1.89 3.59
CA LEU A 63 -1.13 3.00 4.55
C LEU A 63 -0.44 2.62 5.86
N VAL A 64 -0.73 1.43 6.39
CA VAL A 64 -0.11 0.91 7.62
C VAL A 64 1.39 0.67 7.43
N ALA A 65 1.80 0.13 6.27
CA ALA A 65 3.21 0.00 5.93
C ALA A 65 3.91 1.36 5.86
N GLY A 66 3.26 2.37 5.27
CA GLY A 66 3.76 3.76 5.25
C GLY A 66 3.92 4.35 6.65
N TRP A 67 2.92 4.14 7.52
CA TRP A 67 2.98 4.56 8.93
C TRP A 67 4.14 3.88 9.68
N TRP A 68 4.31 2.58 9.47
CA TRP A 68 5.40 1.81 10.05
C TRP A 68 6.77 2.33 9.62
N LEU A 69 6.97 2.62 8.32
CA LEU A 69 8.20 3.21 7.78
C LEU A 69 8.49 4.58 8.40
N LEU A 70 7.47 5.44 8.55
CA LEU A 70 7.60 6.73 9.22
C LEU A 70 8.00 6.58 10.70
N GLY A 71 7.53 5.52 11.35
CA GLY A 71 7.97 5.13 12.69
C GLY A 71 9.44 4.69 12.77
N ARG A 72 10.03 4.19 11.69
CA ARG A 72 11.46 3.83 11.61
C ARG A 72 12.34 5.04 11.32
N GLU A 73 11.87 5.97 10.48
CA GLU A 73 12.55 7.25 10.25
C GLU A 73 12.76 8.00 11.57
N ARG A 74 11.76 8.02 12.45
CA ARG A 74 11.87 8.61 13.80
C ARG A 74 12.95 7.99 14.68
N ARG A 75 13.27 6.71 14.49
CA ARG A 75 14.28 6.00 15.28
C ARG A 75 15.67 6.04 14.62
N GLY A 76 15.80 6.70 13.47
CA GLY A 76 17.03 6.66 12.68
C GLY A 76 17.29 5.30 12.03
N GLU A 77 16.26 4.45 11.89
CA GLU A 77 16.37 3.07 11.40
C GLU A 77 15.74 2.89 10.01
N LEU A 78 15.54 3.98 9.26
CA LEU A 78 14.97 3.92 7.92
C LEU A 78 15.92 3.18 6.96
N VAL A 79 17.21 3.49 7.02
CA VAL A 79 18.25 2.83 6.22
C VAL A 79 18.66 1.52 6.91
N ALA A 80 17.76 0.54 6.85
CA ALA A 80 17.99 -0.79 7.38
C ALA A 80 17.32 -1.85 6.47
N PRO A 81 17.87 -3.07 6.37
CA PRO A 81 17.29 -4.13 5.52
C PRO A 81 15.82 -4.42 5.83
N ARG A 82 15.40 -4.29 7.10
CA ARG A 82 14.01 -4.47 7.51
C ARG A 82 13.06 -3.47 6.85
N SER A 83 13.50 -2.24 6.58
CA SER A 83 12.65 -1.20 5.98
C SER A 83 12.23 -1.57 4.55
N LEU A 84 13.03 -2.33 3.81
CA LEU A 84 12.66 -2.84 2.49
C LEU A 84 11.39 -3.70 2.57
N ARG A 85 11.21 -4.48 3.65
CA ARG A 85 9.98 -5.28 3.85
C ARG A 85 8.73 -4.43 3.98
N GLY A 86 8.85 -3.23 4.57
CA GLY A 86 7.74 -2.28 4.63
C GLY A 86 7.34 -1.77 3.25
N VAL A 87 8.33 -1.45 2.39
CA VAL A 87 8.05 -1.03 1.01
C VAL A 87 7.48 -2.19 0.18
N ASP A 88 7.97 -3.41 0.39
CA ASP A 88 7.44 -4.61 -0.26
C ASP A 88 5.99 -4.89 0.16
N ALA A 89 5.66 -4.77 1.46
CA ALA A 89 4.30 -4.89 1.95
C ALA A 89 3.37 -3.81 1.38
N ALA A 90 3.84 -2.56 1.31
CA ALA A 90 3.09 -1.48 0.70
C ALA A 90 2.80 -1.74 -0.78
N THR A 91 3.80 -2.22 -1.51
CA THR A 91 3.69 -2.55 -2.93
C THR A 91 2.71 -3.70 -3.15
N ALA A 92 2.80 -4.76 -2.35
CA ALA A 92 1.89 -5.91 -2.44
C ALA A 92 0.43 -5.51 -2.15
N GLY A 93 0.19 -4.73 -1.09
CA GLY A 93 -1.13 -4.22 -0.75
C GLY A 93 -1.72 -3.35 -1.86
N LEU A 94 -0.91 -2.46 -2.44
CA LEU A 94 -1.32 -1.61 -3.56
C LEU A 94 -1.63 -2.41 -4.84
N VAL A 95 -0.82 -3.42 -5.17
CA VAL A 95 -1.08 -4.31 -6.31
C VAL A 95 -2.41 -5.04 -6.11
N ALA A 96 -2.64 -5.63 -4.93
CA ALA A 96 -3.89 -6.30 -4.61
C ALA A 96 -5.09 -5.34 -4.70
N ALA A 97 -4.97 -4.15 -4.11
CA ALA A 97 -6.00 -3.11 -4.18
C ALA A 97 -6.32 -2.72 -5.63
N THR A 98 -5.29 -2.54 -6.46
CA THR A 98 -5.44 -2.17 -7.88
C THR A 98 -6.18 -3.26 -8.66
N LEU A 99 -5.78 -4.51 -8.50
CA LEU A 99 -6.39 -5.63 -9.22
C LEU A 99 -7.84 -5.83 -8.79
N LEU A 100 -8.11 -5.77 -7.49
CA LEU A 100 -9.46 -5.91 -6.95
C LEU A 100 -10.35 -4.73 -7.36
N ALA A 101 -9.84 -3.50 -7.35
CA ALA A 101 -10.60 -2.33 -7.80
C ALA A 101 -10.89 -2.36 -9.31
N ALA A 102 -9.97 -2.91 -10.12
CA ALA A 102 -10.15 -3.04 -11.57
C ALA A 102 -11.08 -4.20 -11.96
N ALA A 103 -11.27 -5.20 -11.09
CA ALA A 103 -12.04 -6.39 -11.41
C ALA A 103 -13.52 -6.13 -11.72
N PRO A 104 -14.30 -5.38 -10.90
CA PRO A 104 -15.70 -5.07 -11.22
C PRO A 104 -15.91 -4.33 -12.55
N PRO A 105 -15.21 -3.22 -12.85
CA PRO A 105 -15.41 -2.55 -14.13
C PRO A 105 -14.93 -3.38 -15.32
N ALA A 106 -13.89 -4.20 -15.17
CA ALA A 106 -13.48 -5.15 -16.21
C ALA A 106 -14.55 -6.23 -16.45
N HIS A 107 -15.11 -6.79 -15.38
CA HIS A 107 -16.17 -7.80 -15.47
C HIS A 107 -17.44 -7.25 -16.13
N LEU A 108 -17.84 -6.02 -15.79
CA LEU A 108 -18.97 -5.34 -16.44
C LEU A 108 -18.75 -5.19 -17.95
N LEU A 109 -17.59 -4.68 -18.36
CA LEU A 109 -17.30 -4.41 -19.77
C LEU A 109 -17.10 -5.67 -20.61
N VAL A 110 -16.41 -6.68 -20.08
CA VAL A 110 -15.96 -7.84 -20.86
C VAL A 110 -16.92 -9.03 -20.77
N VAL A 111 -17.55 -9.24 -19.61
CA VAL A 111 -18.38 -10.44 -19.36
C VAL A 111 -19.86 -10.11 -19.43
N VAL A 112 -20.29 -9.07 -18.73
CA VAL A 112 -21.71 -8.68 -18.72
C VAL A 112 -22.07 -7.92 -20.00
N GLY A 113 -21.10 -7.26 -20.63
CA GLY A 113 -21.32 -6.46 -21.85
C GLY A 113 -22.09 -5.18 -21.59
N VAL A 114 -22.08 -4.69 -20.34
CA VAL A 114 -22.76 -3.46 -19.94
C VAL A 114 -21.74 -2.46 -19.38
N GLY A 115 -21.94 -1.19 -19.71
CA GLY A 115 -21.08 -0.14 -19.22
C GLY A 115 -21.26 1.15 -20.00
N GLY A 116 -20.98 2.26 -19.32
CA GLY A 116 -20.90 3.58 -19.94
C GLY A 116 -19.47 4.13 -19.86
N PRO A 117 -19.26 5.36 -20.35
CA PRO A 117 -17.96 6.04 -20.27
C PRO A 117 -17.38 6.06 -18.85
N GLY A 118 -18.23 6.15 -17.81
CA GLY A 118 -17.80 6.09 -16.41
C GLY A 118 -17.12 4.78 -16.01
N VAL A 119 -17.60 3.63 -16.51
CA VAL A 119 -17.01 2.30 -16.20
C VAL A 119 -15.64 2.16 -16.87
N VAL A 120 -15.53 2.62 -18.12
CA VAL A 120 -14.25 2.65 -18.85
C VAL A 120 -13.25 3.56 -18.15
N LEU A 121 -13.66 4.77 -17.77
CA LEU A 121 -12.81 5.71 -17.02
C LEU A 121 -12.38 5.13 -15.67
N ALA A 122 -13.27 4.45 -14.95
CA ALA A 122 -12.93 3.80 -13.69
C ALA A 122 -11.86 2.71 -13.88
N LEU A 123 -12.01 1.85 -14.90
CA LEU A 123 -11.02 0.82 -15.22
C LEU A 123 -9.66 1.44 -15.59
N VAL A 124 -9.66 2.42 -16.49
CA VAL A 124 -8.43 3.11 -16.92
C VAL A 124 -7.76 3.81 -15.73
N ALA A 125 -8.52 4.49 -14.90
CA ALA A 125 -8.01 5.16 -13.70
C ALA A 125 -7.39 4.16 -12.72
N CYS A 126 -8.03 3.00 -12.49
CA CYS A 126 -7.49 1.96 -11.63
C CYS A 126 -6.17 1.41 -12.18
N VAL A 127 -6.13 1.03 -13.45
CA VAL A 127 -4.95 0.42 -14.08
C VAL A 127 -3.80 1.43 -14.18
N ALA A 128 -4.05 2.61 -14.75
CA ALA A 128 -3.02 3.62 -14.93
C ALA A 128 -2.53 4.20 -13.60
N GLY A 129 -3.45 4.53 -12.69
CA GLY A 129 -3.13 5.05 -11.36
C GLY A 129 -2.39 4.02 -10.52
N GLY A 130 -2.88 2.78 -10.48
CA GLY A 130 -2.24 1.69 -9.75
C GLY A 130 -0.84 1.36 -10.29
N ALA A 131 -0.68 1.24 -11.61
CA ALA A 131 0.62 1.01 -12.23
C ALA A 131 1.62 2.15 -11.94
N GLY A 132 1.15 3.40 -12.02
CA GLY A 132 1.95 4.58 -11.68
C GLY A 132 2.43 4.55 -10.23
N LEU A 133 1.53 4.31 -9.28
CA LEU A 133 1.87 4.25 -7.85
C LEU A 133 2.80 3.07 -7.52
N VAL A 134 2.58 1.90 -8.13
CA VAL A 134 3.50 0.75 -8.00
C VAL A 134 4.89 1.11 -8.53
N ARG A 135 4.98 1.83 -9.65
CA ARG A 135 6.26 2.28 -10.20
C ARG A 135 6.99 3.25 -9.26
N VAL A 136 6.26 4.18 -8.63
CA VAL A 136 6.81 5.07 -7.61
C VAL A 136 7.36 4.27 -6.42
N LEU A 137 6.59 3.32 -5.88
CA LEU A 137 7.06 2.48 -4.76
C LEU A 137 8.30 1.65 -5.12
N ARG A 138 8.38 1.13 -6.35
CA ARG A 138 9.58 0.41 -6.83
C ARG A 138 10.80 1.33 -6.95
N SER A 139 10.61 2.58 -7.37
CA SER A 139 11.69 3.58 -7.38
C SER A 139 12.20 3.84 -5.96
N LEU A 140 11.28 4.11 -5.02
CA LEU A 140 11.62 4.34 -3.61
C LEU A 140 12.33 3.13 -2.98
N ARG A 141 11.93 1.92 -3.37
CA ARG A 141 12.59 0.69 -2.93
C ARG A 141 14.03 0.59 -3.45
N ALA A 142 14.26 0.91 -4.72
CA ALA A 142 15.59 0.88 -5.33
C ALA A 142 16.51 1.91 -4.65
N ASP A 143 16.02 3.13 -4.43
CA ASP A 143 16.77 4.19 -3.75
C ASP A 143 17.10 3.79 -2.30
N LEU A 144 16.13 3.23 -1.59
CA LEU A 144 16.34 2.75 -0.22
C LEU A 144 17.36 1.60 -0.18
N ARG A 145 17.31 0.67 -1.13
CA ARG A 145 18.27 -0.43 -1.23
C ARG A 145 19.69 0.09 -1.46
N ALA A 146 19.87 1.01 -2.41
CA ALA A 146 21.16 1.64 -2.66
C ALA A 146 21.69 2.38 -1.41
N ALA A 147 20.81 3.03 -0.64
CA ALA A 147 21.20 3.67 0.62
C ALA A 147 21.63 2.65 1.69
N VAL A 148 20.93 1.51 1.80
CA VAL A 148 21.30 0.43 2.72
C VAL A 148 22.65 -0.17 2.35
N ASP A 149 22.86 -0.46 1.07
CA ASP A 149 24.11 -1.06 0.59
C ASP A 149 25.31 -0.14 0.87
N ARG A 150 25.17 1.18 0.66
CA ARG A 150 26.20 2.18 1.03
C ARG A 150 26.47 2.21 2.53
N ALA A 151 25.43 2.20 3.36
CA ALA A 151 25.59 2.23 4.81
C ALA A 151 26.33 0.99 5.37
N VAL A 152 26.22 -0.15 4.71
CA VAL A 152 26.97 -1.38 5.06
C VAL A 152 28.45 -1.26 4.69
N VAL A 153 28.76 -0.63 3.55
CA VAL A 153 30.15 -0.42 3.10
C VAL A 153 30.87 0.60 3.99
N ASP A 154 30.20 1.69 4.36
CA ASP A 154 30.82 2.79 5.12
C ASP A 154 31.07 2.45 6.61
N ASP A 155 30.31 1.52 7.20
CA ASP A 155 30.48 1.10 8.60
C ASP A 155 30.18 -0.40 8.79
N PRO A 156 31.14 -1.30 8.47
CA PRO A 156 30.98 -2.74 8.61
C PRO A 156 30.90 -3.18 10.09
N ALA A 157 31.19 -2.31 11.06
CA ALA A 157 31.15 -2.62 12.49
C ALA A 157 29.75 -2.46 13.10
N ARG A 158 28.81 -1.82 12.39
CA ARG A 158 27.41 -1.60 12.80
C ARG A 158 26.47 -2.74 12.40
N THR A 159 26.93 -3.69 11.57
CA THR A 159 26.20 -4.93 11.32
C THR A 159 26.36 -5.85 12.52
N ASP A 160 25.27 -6.04 13.27
CA ASP A 160 25.08 -6.98 14.38
C ASP A 160 26.07 -8.17 14.43
N VAL A 161 27.22 -7.96 15.07
CA VAL A 161 28.00 -9.04 15.68
C VAL A 161 27.73 -8.96 17.18
N PRO A 162 27.06 -9.97 17.78
CA PRO A 162 26.87 -10.01 19.22
C PRO A 162 28.23 -9.85 19.93
N ARG A 163 28.36 -8.82 20.77
CA ARG A 163 29.56 -8.52 21.59
C ARG A 163 30.05 -9.70 22.45
N ALA A 164 29.23 -10.76 22.59
CA ALA A 164 29.50 -11.95 23.39
C ALA A 164 30.69 -12.81 22.92
N MET A 165 31.27 -12.56 21.73
CA MET A 165 32.38 -13.37 21.21
C MET A 165 33.77 -12.70 21.30
N ARG A 166 33.87 -11.42 21.66
CA ARG A 166 35.17 -10.69 21.67
C ARG A 166 36.00 -10.84 22.95
N SER A 167 35.50 -11.50 24.00
CA SER A 167 36.19 -11.55 25.30
C SER A 167 37.08 -12.78 25.54
N ARG A 168 37.23 -13.70 24.58
CA ARG A 168 37.86 -15.01 24.86
C ARG A 168 39.31 -15.21 24.42
N HIS A 169 39.99 -14.21 23.84
CA HIS A 169 41.36 -14.40 23.28
C HIS A 169 42.43 -13.43 23.79
N GLY A 170 42.23 -12.78 24.95
CA GLY A 170 43.19 -11.81 25.51
C GLY A 170 43.85 -12.21 26.84
N ARG A 171 43.83 -13.49 27.22
CA ARG A 171 44.57 -13.97 28.40
C ARG A 171 45.30 -15.27 28.06
N ARG A 172 46.56 -15.16 27.70
CA ARG A 172 47.66 -16.09 28.01
C ARG A 172 48.97 -15.42 27.62
#